data_AF-A0A5A7MH61-F1
#
_entry.id   AF-A0A5A7MH61-F1
#
_cell.length_a   1.000
_cell.length_b   1.000
_cell.length_c   1.000
_cell.angle_alpha   90.00
_cell.angle_beta   90.00
_cell.angle_gamma   90.00
#
_symmetry.space_group_name_H-M   'P 1'
#
loop_
_entity.id
_entity.type
_entity.pdbx_description
1 polymer ?
#
loop_
_entity_poly.entity_id
_entity_poly.type
_entity_poly.pdbx_seq_one_letter_code
_entity_poly.pdbx_strand_id
1 'polypeptide(L)'
;MPEALTLMFVQRVQEWHTARLQAARDFQSNAKAGTSVKVIGDSGKEVQVQLSAREAMIFSMGIEAGIVHFEKLPFTVSTNSEDEDDEEF
;
A
#
# COMPACT_ATOMS: atom_id res chain seq x y z
N MET A 1 -7.50 -14.64 -27.01
CA MET A 1 -7.40 -13.19 -26.70
C MET A 1 -6.58 -12.99 -25.42
N PRO A 2 -5.24 -13.08 -25.50
CA PRO A 2 -4.35 -12.92 -24.35
C PRO A 2 -4.32 -11.47 -23.82
N GLU A 3 -4.37 -10.49 -24.71
CA GLU A 3 -4.29 -9.06 -24.37
C GLU A 3 -5.46 -8.57 -23.50
N ALA A 4 -6.68 -9.02 -23.79
CA ALA A 4 -7.85 -8.70 -22.98
C ALA A 4 -7.70 -9.23 -21.53
N LEU A 5 -7.10 -10.41 -21.35
CA LEU A 5 -6.84 -10.97 -20.03
C LEU A 5 -5.75 -10.19 -19.29
N THR A 6 -4.69 -9.76 -20.00
CA THR A 6 -3.62 -8.92 -19.44
C THR A 6 -4.16 -7.57 -18.98
N LEU A 7 -5.00 -6.91 -19.79
CA LEU A 7 -5.62 -5.63 -19.43
C LEU A 7 -6.53 -5.77 -18.20
N MET A 8 -7.36 -6.82 -18.14
CA MET A 8 -8.19 -7.10 -16.97
C MET A 8 -7.35 -7.38 -15.71
N PHE A 9 -6.24 -8.10 -15.85
CA PHE A 9 -5.32 -8.36 -14.74
C PHE A 9 -4.72 -7.06 -14.22
N VAL A 10 -4.18 -6.24 -15.12
CA VAL A 10 -3.61 -4.93 -14.79
C VAL A 10 -4.62 -4.04 -14.06
N GLN A 11 -5.84 -3.92 -14.58
CA GLN A 11 -6.89 -3.13 -13.96
C GLN A 11 -7.18 -3.60 -12.53
N ARG A 12 -7.29 -4.92 -12.32
CA ARG A 12 -7.50 -5.48 -10.97
C ARG A 12 -6.36 -5.16 -10.02
N VAL A 13 -5.12 -5.17 -10.49
CA VAL A 13 -3.96 -4.82 -9.66
C VAL A 13 -4.01 -3.33 -9.28
N GLN A 14 -4.36 -2.44 -10.21
CA GLN A 14 -4.53 -1.01 -9.95
C GLN A 14 -5.65 -0.74 -8.94
N GLU A 15 -6.81 -1.40 -9.09
CA GLU A 15 -7.94 -1.31 -8.14
C GLU A 15 -7.54 -1.80 -6.74
N TRP A 16 -6.89 -2.96 -6.66
CA TRP A 16 -6.40 -3.52 -5.40
C TRP A 16 -5.40 -2.59 -4.71
N HIS A 17 -4.46 -2.03 -5.47
CA HIS A 17 -3.44 -1.12 -4.96
C HIS A 17 -4.05 0.18 -4.44
N THR A 18 -4.98 0.77 -5.21
CA THR A 18 -5.71 1.99 -4.79
C THR A 18 -6.50 1.76 -3.51
N ALA A 19 -7.19 0.62 -3.41
CA ALA A 19 -7.92 0.24 -2.19
C ALA A 19 -7.00 0.06 -0.97
N ARG A 20 -5.81 -0.53 -1.18
CA ARG A 20 -4.78 -0.69 -0.13
C ARG A 20 -4.25 0.66 0.35
N LEU A 21 -3.96 1.59 -0.56
CA LEU A 21 -3.53 2.95 -0.21
C LEU A 21 -4.59 3.69 0.57
N GLN A 22 -5.85 3.63 0.13
CA GLN A 22 -6.95 4.27 0.83
C GLN A 22 -7.10 3.71 2.25
N ALA A 23 -7.08 2.38 2.42
CA ALA A 23 -7.16 1.76 3.74
C ALA A 23 -6.01 2.21 4.66
N ALA A 24 -4.79 2.34 4.13
CA ALA A 24 -3.65 2.85 4.90
C ALA A 24 -3.86 4.32 5.33
N ARG A 25 -4.34 5.18 4.43
CA ARG A 25 -4.70 6.58 4.73
C ARG A 25 -5.81 6.68 5.77
N ASP A 26 -6.79 5.78 5.71
CA ASP A 26 -7.87 5.70 6.70
C ASP A 26 -7.33 5.28 8.07
N PHE A 27 -6.43 4.29 8.15
CA PHE A 27 -5.78 3.92 9.41
C PHE A 27 -4.95 5.07 9.99
N GLN A 28 -4.21 5.76 9.13
CA GLN A 28 -3.38 6.91 9.52
C GLN A 28 -4.21 8.04 10.12
N SER A 29 -5.30 8.43 9.45
CA SER A 29 -6.16 9.55 9.86
C SER A 29 -6.97 9.24 11.12
N ASN A 30 -7.29 7.96 11.35
CA ASN A 30 -8.00 7.50 12.53
C ASN A 30 -7.09 7.13 13.71
N ALA A 31 -5.76 7.17 13.54
CA ALA A 31 -4.81 6.89 14.60
C ALA A 31 -4.79 8.05 15.62
N LYS A 32 -5.33 7.78 16.82
CA LYS A 32 -5.37 8.72 17.95
C LYS A 32 -5.16 7.99 19.27
N ALA A 33 -5.05 8.74 20.35
CA ALA A 33 -5.01 8.15 21.69
C ALA A 33 -6.25 7.28 21.92
N GLY A 34 -6.05 6.07 22.44
CA GLY A 34 -7.08 5.05 22.63
C GLY A 34 -7.36 4.18 21.40
N THR A 35 -6.76 4.45 20.23
CA THR A 35 -6.86 3.54 19.08
C THR A 35 -6.33 2.17 19.48
N SER A 36 -7.12 1.14 19.20
CA SER A 36 -6.78 -0.23 19.53
C SER A 36 -6.13 -0.93 18.34
N VAL A 37 -4.92 -1.44 18.53
CA VAL A 37 -4.14 -2.11 17.51
C VAL A 37 -3.81 -3.53 17.96
N LYS A 38 -3.92 -4.48 17.04
CA LYS A 38 -3.45 -5.85 17.27
C LYS A 38 -1.98 -5.94 16.85
N VAL A 39 -1.15 -6.40 17.77
CA VAL A 39 0.28 -6.66 17.55
C VAL A 39 0.57 -8.12 17.87
N ILE A 40 1.45 -8.73 17.09
CA ILE A 40 1.96 -10.07 17.39
C ILE A 40 3.11 -9.87 18.36
N GLY A 41 2.93 -10.32 19.61
CA GLY A 41 3.98 -10.27 20.61
C GLY A 41 5.02 -11.36 20.39
N ASP A 42 6.12 -11.32 21.16
CA ASP A 42 7.26 -12.24 21.03
C ASP A 42 6.90 -13.73 21.19
N SER A 43 5.79 -14.02 21.87
CA SER A 43 5.24 -15.37 22.01
C SER A 43 4.45 -15.88 20.80
N GLY A 44 4.36 -15.08 19.73
CA GLY A 44 3.53 -15.35 18.55
C GLY A 44 2.03 -15.15 18.78
N LYS A 45 1.60 -14.74 19.99
CA LYS A 45 0.20 -14.46 20.30
C LYS A 45 -0.18 -13.04 19.88
N GLU A 46 -1.36 -12.89 19.30
CA GLU A 46 -1.97 -11.58 19.09
C GLU A 46 -2.34 -10.93 20.42
N VAL A 47 -1.83 -9.74 20.66
CA VAL A 47 -2.18 -8.89 21.80
C VAL A 47 -2.82 -7.62 21.28
N GLN A 48 -3.92 -7.23 21.90
CA GLN A 48 -4.60 -5.98 21.57
C GLN A 48 -4.10 -4.89 22.53
N VAL A 49 -3.50 -3.85 21.97
CA VAL A 49 -2.90 -2.73 22.72
C VAL A 49 -3.65 -1.45 22.37
N GLN A 50 -3.86 -0.58 23.36
CA GLN A 50 -4.40 0.76 23.13
C GLN A 50 -3.24 1.75 23.09
N LEU A 51 -3.20 2.59 22.05
CA LEU A 51 -2.13 3.56 21.88
C LEU A 51 -2.31 4.74 22.84
N SER A 52 -1.24 5.15 23.52
CA SER A 52 -1.13 6.48 24.10
C SER A 52 -1.08 7.56 23.01
N ALA A 53 -1.17 8.83 23.39
CA ALA A 53 -1.05 9.94 22.45
C ALA A 53 0.29 9.93 21.68
N ARG A 54 1.40 9.63 22.38
CA ARG A 54 2.73 9.56 21.77
C ARG A 54 2.84 8.37 20.81
N GLU A 55 2.32 7.21 21.20
CA GLU A 55 2.35 6.01 20.36
C GLU A 55 1.46 6.17 19.13
N ALA A 56 0.28 6.81 19.25
CA ALA A 56 -0.58 7.12 18.12
C ALA A 56 0.09 8.05 17.10
N MET A 57 0.83 9.06 17.58
CA MET A 57 1.62 9.93 16.71
C MET A 57 2.71 9.14 15.96
N ILE A 58 3.51 8.35 16.67
CA ILE A 58 4.57 7.53 16.07
C ILE A 58 3.99 6.52 15.06
N PHE A 59 2.88 5.88 15.42
CA PHE A 59 2.17 4.95 14.54
C PHE A 59 1.69 5.64 13.26
N SER A 60 1.07 6.82 13.38
CA SER A 60 0.63 7.61 12.23
C SER A 60 1.80 8.01 11.31
N MET A 61 2.94 8.41 11.89
CA MET A 61 4.16 8.71 11.13
C MET A 61 4.73 7.48 10.41
N GLY A 62 4.72 6.31 11.06
CA GLY A 62 5.17 5.06 10.46
C GLY A 62 4.29 4.63 9.28
N ILE A 63 2.97 4.81 9.40
CA ILE A 63 2.04 4.57 8.29
C ILE A 63 2.32 5.53 7.14
N GLU A 64 2.50 6.84 7.39
CA GLU A 64 2.84 7.81 6.33
C GLU A 64 4.08 7.38 5.54
N ALA A 65 5.16 7.02 6.23
CA ALA A 65 6.39 6.58 5.57
C ALA A 65 6.17 5.34 4.69
N GLY A 66 5.35 4.39 5.16
CA GLY A 66 4.93 3.24 4.37
C GLY A 66 4.11 3.65 3.14
N ILE A 67 3.12 4.53 3.31
CA ILE A 67 2.30 4.99 2.19
C ILE A 67 3.15 5.67 1.13
N VAL A 68 4.05 6.58 1.50
CA VAL A 68 4.94 7.26 0.53
C VAL A 68 5.77 6.25 -0.28
N HIS A 69 6.22 5.17 0.35
CA HIS A 69 6.94 4.11 -0.36
C HIS A 69 6.04 3.31 -1.31
N PHE A 70 4.79 3.07 -0.94
CA PHE A 70 3.83 2.27 -1.71
C PHE A 70 2.92 3.10 -2.62
N GLU A 71 3.00 4.43 -2.61
CA GLU A 71 2.09 5.32 -3.35
C GLU A 71 2.18 5.10 -4.87
N LYS A 72 3.36 4.69 -5.36
CA LYS A 72 3.58 4.36 -6.76
C LYS A 72 3.50 2.86 -6.98
N LEU A 73 2.83 2.47 -8.06
CA LEU A 73 2.89 1.10 -8.56
C LEU A 73 4.32 0.76 -9.01
N PRO A 74 4.82 -0.46 -8.78
CA PRO A 74 6.16 -0.87 -9.21
C PRO A 74 6.23 -1.21 -10.71
N PHE A 75 5.19 -0.88 -11.48
CA PHE A 75 5.12 -1.10 -12.92
C PHE A 75 4.30 0.01 -13.58
N THR A 76 4.64 0.28 -14.83
CA THR A 76 3.88 1.13 -15.75
C THR A 76 3.09 0.26 -16.72
N VAL A 77 1.92 0.73 -17.12
CA VAL A 77 1.08 0.05 -18.12
C VAL A 77 1.16 0.92 -19.36
N SER A 78 1.86 0.44 -20.39
CA SER A 78 1.80 1.03 -21.72
C SER A 78 0.90 0.17 -22.60
N THR A 79 0.00 0.80 -23.34
CA THR A 79 -0.80 0.14 -24.39
C THR A 79 -0.09 0.16 -25.74
N ASN A 80 1.08 0.80 -25.84
CA ASN A 80 1.87 0.81 -27.06
C ASN A 80 2.80 -0.40 -27.06
N SER A 81 2.63 -1.25 -28.08
CA SER A 81 3.58 -2.31 -28.44
C SER A 81 4.71 -1.77 -29.32
N GLU A 82 5.20 -0.56 -29.02
CA GLU A 82 6.32 0.05 -29.74
C GLU A 82 7.39 0.39 -28.71
N ASP A 83 8.21 -0.62 -28.43
CA ASP A 83 9.64 -0.47 -28.16
C ASP A 83 10.33 -1.61 -28.93
N GLU A 84 10.19 -1.59 -30.26
CA GLU A 84 11.28 -1.99 -31.14
C GLU A 84 11.91 -0.68 -31.64
N ASP A 85 13.24 -0.65 -31.61
CA ASP A 85 14.18 0.37 -32.11
C ASP A 85 14.49 1.52 -31.11
N ASP A 86 15.67 1.65 -30.52
CA ASP A 86 17.00 1.51 -31.13
C ASP A 86 18.10 1.12 -30.11
N GLU A 87 18.95 0.17 -30.53
CA GLU A 87 20.36 0.13 -30.14
C GLU A 87 21.11 1.36 -30.70
N GLU A 88 22.15 1.80 -29.97
CA GLU A 88 23.22 2.73 -30.38
C GLU A 88 22.86 4.22 -30.64
N PHE A 89 23.34 5.12 -29.75
CA PHE A 89 24.48 6.03 -30.01
C PHE A 89 24.99 6.67 -28.71
#